data_AF-A0A2X2XQA2-F1
#
_entry.id   AF-A0A2X2XQA2-F1
#
_cell.length_a   1.000
_cell.length_b   1.000
_cell.length_c   1.000
_cell.angle_alpha   90.00
_cell.angle_beta   90.00
_cell.angle_gamma   90.00
#
_symmetry.space_group_name_H-M   'P 1'
#
loop_
_entity.id
_entity.type
_entity.pdbx_description
1 polymer ?
#
loop_
_entity_poly.entity_id
_entity_poly.type
_entity_poly.pdbx_seq_one_letter_code
_entity_poly.pdbx_strand_id
1 'polypeptide(L)'
;MDLSLLKALSEADAIASSEQEVRQILLEEADRLHKEVRFDGLGSVLIRLNESDGPKVMICAHMDEVGFIVRSISSEGAIDVLPVGNVRMAARQLQPVRITTREDSKIPGLLDGERNGNEVGALRVDIGARSYDEVIQAGVRPGDRVTFDSAFQVLPHQRVMGKAFDDRLGCYLLIMLLREWHDAALPAEVWLVASSSEEVGLRGGQTAARAVAPDIAIVLDTACWAKKL
;
A
#
# COMPACT_ATOMS: atom_id res chain seq x y z
N MET A 1 20.01 7.15 -3.26
CA MET A 1 18.68 6.65 -2.86
C MET A 1 18.18 7.52 -1.73
N ASP A 2 17.00 8.14 -1.89
CA ASP A 2 16.38 8.94 -0.85
C ASP A 2 15.73 8.01 0.18
N LEU A 3 16.48 7.74 1.26
CA LEU A 3 16.03 6.81 2.31
C LEU A 3 14.85 7.37 3.11
N SER A 4 14.68 8.69 3.16
CA SER A 4 13.58 9.32 3.91
C SER A 4 12.26 9.09 3.20
N LEU A 5 12.24 9.26 1.87
CA LEU A 5 11.08 8.97 1.03
C LEU A 5 10.73 7.48 1.07
N LEU A 6 11.72 6.60 0.91
CA LEU A 6 11.46 5.15 0.94
C LEU A 6 10.94 4.68 2.30
N LYS A 7 11.47 5.25 3.39
CA LYS A 7 10.94 5.02 4.75
C LYS A 7 9.47 5.47 4.86
N ALA A 8 9.16 6.68 4.39
CA ALA A 8 7.80 7.21 4.43
C ALA A 8 6.81 6.32 3.66
N LEU A 9 7.18 5.88 2.46
CA LEU A 9 6.34 4.98 1.65
C LEU A 9 6.17 3.59 2.28
N SER A 10 7.26 2.99 2.80
CA SER A 10 7.21 1.67 3.43
C SER A 10 6.37 1.68 4.71
N GLU A 11 6.50 2.74 5.52
CA GLU A 11 5.82 2.85 6.81
C GLU A 11 4.38 3.36 6.71
N ALA A 12 3.98 3.98 5.60
CA ALA A 12 2.59 4.34 5.33
C ALA A 12 1.68 3.10 5.32
N ASP A 13 0.50 3.20 5.93
CA ASP A 13 -0.49 2.11 5.98
C ASP A 13 -1.57 2.33 4.92
N ALA A 14 -1.51 1.51 3.87
CA ALA A 14 -2.41 1.63 2.73
C ALA A 14 -2.81 0.25 2.21
N ILE A 15 -3.99 -0.23 2.57
CA ILE A 15 -4.62 -1.41 1.94
C ILE A 15 -5.58 -0.96 0.84
N ALA A 16 -6.02 -1.88 -0.01
CA ALA A 16 -7.00 -1.62 -1.06
C ALA A 16 -8.18 -0.74 -0.58
N SER A 17 -8.47 0.34 -1.32
CA SER A 17 -9.50 1.35 -1.02
C SER A 17 -9.24 2.26 0.20
N SER A 18 -8.15 2.07 0.93
CA SER A 18 -7.70 2.94 2.03
C SER A 18 -6.24 3.33 1.81
N GLU A 19 -5.93 3.90 0.64
CA GLU A 19 -4.55 4.24 0.25
C GLU A 19 -4.15 5.71 0.52
N GLN A 20 -4.91 6.44 1.35
CA GLN A 20 -4.73 7.88 1.53
C GLN A 20 -3.33 8.28 2.02
N GLU A 21 -2.67 7.48 2.86
CA GLU A 21 -1.32 7.79 3.37
C GLU A 21 -0.28 7.79 2.23
N VAL A 22 -0.33 6.79 1.34
CA VAL A 22 0.58 6.70 0.18
C VAL A 22 0.20 7.73 -0.89
N ARG A 23 -1.11 7.90 -1.12
CA ARG A 23 -1.65 8.89 -2.05
C ARG A 23 -1.17 10.29 -1.69
N GLN A 24 -1.24 10.66 -0.42
CA GLN A 24 -0.83 11.98 0.05
C GLN A 24 0.65 12.25 -0.24
N ILE A 25 1.54 11.27 -0.03
CA ILE A 25 2.97 11.39 -0.37
C ILE A 25 3.17 11.70 -1.86
N LEU A 26 2.42 11.04 -2.76
CA LEU A 26 2.49 11.28 -4.20
C LEU A 26 1.98 12.68 -4.58
N LEU A 27 0.91 13.14 -3.94
CA LEU A 27 0.33 14.46 -4.18
C LEU A 27 1.27 15.58 -3.75
N GLU A 28 1.94 15.44 -2.61
CA GLU A 28 2.93 16.42 -2.13
C GLU A 28 4.12 16.55 -3.07
N GLU A 29 4.60 15.43 -3.63
CA GLU A 29 5.69 15.45 -4.62
C GLU A 29 5.27 16.07 -5.95
N ALA A 30 4.05 15.80 -6.41
CA ALA A 30 3.52 16.41 -7.62
C ALA A 30 3.28 17.92 -7.45
N ASP A 31 2.72 18.34 -6.32
CA ASP A 31 2.43 19.75 -6.00
C ASP A 31 3.72 20.57 -5.92
N ARG A 32 4.76 20.03 -5.27
CA ARG A 32 6.08 20.66 -5.18
C ARG A 32 6.73 20.95 -6.54
N LEU A 33 6.37 20.18 -7.56
CA LEU A 33 6.85 20.31 -8.94
C LEU A 33 5.79 20.88 -9.89
N HIS A 34 4.68 21.40 -9.33
CA HIS A 34 3.56 22.01 -10.06
C HIS A 34 2.99 21.13 -11.18
N LYS A 35 2.91 19.82 -10.94
CA LYS A 35 2.39 18.86 -11.92
C LYS A 35 0.88 18.69 -11.81
N GLU A 36 0.27 18.50 -12.97
CA GLU A 36 -1.15 18.19 -13.05
C GLU A 36 -1.40 16.77 -12.53
N VAL A 37 -2.29 16.66 -11.55
CA VAL A 37 -2.76 15.39 -11.00
C VAL A 37 -4.23 15.20 -11.31
N ARG A 38 -4.57 14.02 -11.82
CA ARG A 38 -5.93 13.52 -12.01
C ARG A 38 -6.15 12.26 -11.19
N PHE A 39 -7.41 11.86 -11.04
CA PHE A 39 -7.79 10.60 -10.40
C PHE A 39 -8.74 9.81 -11.28
N ASP A 40 -8.72 8.49 -11.14
CA ASP A 40 -9.82 7.64 -11.61
C ASP A 40 -10.91 7.52 -10.52
N GLY A 41 -11.97 6.77 -10.80
CA GLY A 41 -13.09 6.58 -9.87
C GLY A 41 -12.76 5.76 -8.61
N LEU A 42 -11.63 5.06 -8.57
CA LEU A 42 -11.16 4.29 -7.40
C LEU A 42 -10.14 5.09 -6.57
N GLY A 43 -9.63 6.18 -7.13
CA GLY A 43 -8.65 7.05 -6.48
C GLY A 43 -7.20 6.72 -6.80
N SER A 44 -6.94 6.01 -7.90
CA SER A 44 -5.59 5.96 -8.48
C SER A 44 -5.08 7.38 -8.74
N VAL A 45 -3.79 7.62 -8.56
CA VAL A 45 -3.15 8.91 -8.85
C VAL A 45 -2.61 8.88 -10.28
N LEU A 46 -3.00 9.85 -11.11
CA LEU A 46 -2.57 9.97 -12.50
C LEU A 46 -1.83 11.31 -12.66
N ILE A 47 -0.51 11.27 -12.67
CA ILE A 47 0.34 12.47 -12.82
C ILE A 47 0.76 12.58 -14.28
N ARG A 48 0.39 13.66 -14.94
CA ARG A 48 0.91 13.98 -16.28
C ARG A 48 2.28 14.63 -16.11
N LEU A 49 3.33 13.94 -16.53
CA LEU A 49 4.72 14.38 -16.32
C LEU A 49 5.05 15.58 -17.24
N ASN A 50 4.67 15.49 -18.50
CA ASN A 50 4.93 16.48 -19.55
C ASN A 50 3.80 16.49 -20.58
N GLU A 51 3.76 17.54 -21.40
CA GLU A 51 2.94 17.59 -22.61
C GLU A 51 3.80 17.15 -23.80
N SER A 52 3.24 16.39 -24.73
CA SER A 52 3.91 15.95 -25.97
C SER A 52 2.90 15.44 -26.98
N ASP A 53 3.18 15.62 -28.27
CA ASP A 53 2.41 15.01 -29.38
C ASP A 53 2.89 13.59 -29.71
N GLY A 54 3.89 13.09 -28.97
CA GLY A 54 4.39 11.72 -29.10
C GLY A 54 3.43 10.66 -28.53
N PRO A 55 3.82 9.38 -28.54
CA PRO A 55 3.00 8.31 -27.98
C PRO A 55 2.80 8.50 -26.46
N LYS A 56 1.64 8.09 -25.95
CA LYS A 56 1.37 8.06 -24.51
C LYS A 56 2.01 6.86 -23.86
N VAL A 57 2.88 7.11 -22.90
CA VAL A 57 3.55 6.07 -22.11
C VAL A 57 3.05 6.14 -20.67
N MET A 58 2.44 5.05 -20.20
CA MET A 58 2.05 4.90 -18.80
C MET A 58 3.11 4.10 -18.05
N ILE A 59 3.64 4.65 -16.96
CA ILE A 59 4.48 3.93 -16.00
C ILE A 59 3.64 3.74 -14.75
N CYS A 60 3.31 2.48 -14.43
CA CYS A 60 2.33 2.15 -13.41
C CYS A 60 2.98 1.38 -12.26
N ALA A 61 2.70 1.81 -11.03
CA ALA A 61 2.94 1.09 -9.78
C ALA A 61 1.60 0.92 -9.03
N HIS A 62 1.58 0.19 -7.92
CA HIS A 62 0.38 0.14 -7.06
C HIS A 62 0.62 0.68 -5.64
N MET A 63 -0.40 1.37 -5.11
CA MET A 63 -0.30 2.04 -3.81
C MET A 63 -0.57 1.08 -2.65
N ASP A 64 -1.47 0.12 -2.83
CA ASP A 64 -1.90 -0.77 -1.77
C ASP A 64 -0.83 -1.82 -1.40
N GLU A 65 -0.90 -2.30 -0.17
CA GLU A 65 -0.15 -3.47 0.31
C GLU A 65 -1.11 -4.55 0.78
N VAL A 66 -0.66 -5.80 0.78
CA VAL A 66 -1.34 -6.87 1.53
C VAL A 66 -1.48 -6.51 3.02
N GLY A 67 -2.62 -6.82 3.59
CA GLY A 67 -2.90 -6.56 5.00
C GLY A 67 -4.15 -7.29 5.48
N PHE A 68 -4.85 -6.69 6.42
CA PHE A 68 -6.11 -7.21 6.94
C PHE A 68 -7.12 -6.08 7.17
N ILE A 69 -8.38 -6.47 7.34
CA ILE A 69 -9.48 -5.56 7.66
C ILE A 69 -10.24 -6.07 8.87
N VAL A 70 -10.59 -5.17 9.79
CA VAL A 70 -11.41 -5.50 10.96
C VAL A 70 -12.79 -5.97 10.50
N ARG A 71 -13.17 -7.18 10.91
CA ARG A 71 -14.46 -7.81 10.57
C ARG A 71 -15.47 -7.69 11.70
N SER A 72 -15.08 -8.10 12.90
CA SER A 72 -15.95 -8.14 14.08
C SER A 72 -15.15 -7.95 15.35
N ILE A 73 -15.86 -7.58 16.42
CA ILE A 73 -15.31 -7.42 17.76
C ILE A 73 -16.17 -8.26 18.69
N SER A 74 -15.54 -9.14 19.47
CA SER A 74 -16.19 -10.03 20.44
C SER A 74 -16.53 -9.32 21.76
N SER A 75 -17.34 -9.97 22.60
CA SER A 75 -17.64 -9.48 23.96
C SER A 75 -16.38 -9.38 24.83
N GLU A 76 -15.40 -10.24 24.61
CA GLU A 76 -14.15 -10.31 25.37
C GLU A 76 -13.09 -9.31 24.86
N GLY A 77 -13.38 -8.55 23.80
CA GLY A 77 -12.46 -7.57 23.23
C GLY A 77 -11.49 -8.13 22.17
N ALA A 78 -11.63 -9.39 21.77
CA ALA A 78 -10.89 -9.94 20.63
C ALA A 78 -11.44 -9.36 19.31
N ILE A 79 -10.54 -8.99 18.39
CA ILE A 79 -10.86 -8.32 17.13
C ILE A 79 -10.63 -9.30 15.98
N ASP A 80 -11.68 -9.84 15.39
CA ASP A 80 -11.55 -10.73 14.24
C ASP A 80 -11.21 -9.92 12.98
N VAL A 81 -10.29 -10.44 12.16
CA VAL A 81 -9.86 -9.79 10.91
C VAL A 81 -9.95 -10.73 9.72
N LEU A 82 -10.05 -10.16 8.52
CA LEU A 82 -9.95 -10.88 7.25
C LEU A 82 -8.74 -10.39 6.46
N PRO A 83 -8.00 -11.28 5.75
CA PRO A 83 -6.92 -10.85 4.89
C PRO A 83 -7.44 -10.02 3.72
N VAL A 84 -6.69 -8.98 3.36
CA VAL A 84 -6.84 -8.17 2.15
C VAL A 84 -5.60 -8.41 1.31
N GLY A 85 -5.78 -9.01 0.13
CA GLY A 85 -4.69 -9.53 -0.68
C GLY A 85 -4.13 -10.87 -0.20
N ASN A 86 -3.07 -11.34 -0.85
CA ASN A 86 -2.51 -12.68 -0.64
C ASN A 86 -1.45 -12.73 0.47
N VAL A 87 -1.83 -12.38 1.70
CA VAL A 87 -0.93 -12.51 2.85
C VAL A 87 -0.48 -13.96 3.02
N ARG A 88 0.83 -14.20 3.05
CA ARG A 88 1.43 -15.54 3.20
C ARG A 88 0.89 -16.23 4.45
N MET A 89 0.55 -17.52 4.36
CA MET A 89 0.05 -18.30 5.50
C MET A 89 1.02 -18.28 6.70
N ALA A 90 2.33 -18.34 6.44
CA ALA A 90 3.36 -18.26 7.47
C ALA A 90 3.47 -16.89 8.17
N ALA A 91 2.86 -15.84 7.60
CA ALA A 91 2.84 -14.49 8.15
C ALA A 91 1.50 -14.17 8.85
N ARG A 92 0.73 -15.19 9.26
CA ARG A 92 -0.58 -15.03 9.91
C ARG A 92 -0.60 -15.46 11.39
N GLN A 93 0.55 -15.79 11.96
CA GLN A 93 0.67 -16.25 13.34
C GLN A 93 1.71 -15.42 14.10
N LEU A 94 1.36 -15.00 15.31
CA LEU A 94 2.18 -14.21 16.24
C LEU A 94 2.92 -13.02 15.57
N GLN A 95 2.22 -12.25 14.75
CA GLN A 95 2.79 -11.10 14.04
C GLN A 95 2.41 -9.78 14.70
N PRO A 96 3.37 -8.88 14.99
CA PRO A 96 3.06 -7.51 15.36
C PRO A 96 2.32 -6.80 14.21
N VAL A 97 1.19 -6.20 14.54
CA VAL A 97 0.35 -5.44 13.61
C VAL A 97 -0.10 -4.14 14.26
N ARG A 98 -0.67 -3.25 13.46
CA ARG A 98 -1.34 -2.06 13.95
C ARG A 98 -2.65 -1.86 13.20
N ILE A 99 -3.67 -1.42 13.92
CA ILE A 99 -4.98 -1.05 13.39
C ILE A 99 -4.96 0.47 13.22
N THR A 100 -5.30 0.98 12.03
CA THR A 100 -5.50 2.41 11.83
C THR A 100 -6.99 2.72 11.78
N THR A 101 -7.47 3.51 12.74
CA THR A 101 -8.88 3.90 12.86
C THR A 101 -9.27 4.96 11.83
N ARG A 102 -10.56 5.31 11.79
CA ARG A 102 -11.10 6.37 10.91
C ARG A 102 -10.63 7.77 11.30
N GLU A 103 -10.25 7.94 12.56
CA GLU A 103 -9.63 9.14 13.11
C GLU A 103 -8.09 9.10 13.01
N ASP A 104 -7.55 8.20 12.17
CA ASP A 104 -6.12 8.00 11.88
C ASP A 104 -5.25 7.70 13.10
N SER A 105 -5.86 7.21 14.19
CA SER A 105 -5.13 6.68 15.34
C SER A 105 -4.58 5.28 15.02
N LYS A 106 -3.30 5.05 15.30
CA LYS A 106 -2.62 3.75 15.08
C LYS A 106 -2.49 3.00 16.39
N ILE A 107 -3.17 1.86 16.50
CA ILE A 107 -3.26 1.05 17.72
C ILE A 107 -2.46 -0.24 17.51
N PRO A 108 -1.34 -0.45 18.23
CA PRO A 108 -0.55 -1.65 18.10
C PRO A 108 -1.28 -2.86 18.68
N GLY A 109 -1.02 -4.03 18.11
CA GLY A 109 -1.56 -5.30 18.58
C GLY A 109 -0.77 -6.50 18.07
N LEU A 110 -1.16 -7.68 18.53
CA LEU A 110 -0.58 -8.95 18.08
C LEU A 110 -1.64 -9.72 17.28
N LEU A 111 -1.33 -10.02 16.02
CA LEU A 111 -2.13 -10.90 15.17
C LEU A 111 -1.76 -12.35 15.45
N ASP A 112 -2.77 -13.19 15.64
CA ASP A 112 -2.61 -14.64 15.62
C ASP A 112 -3.74 -15.33 14.85
N GLY A 113 -3.49 -16.58 14.47
CA GLY A 113 -4.39 -17.38 13.66
C GLY A 113 -4.30 -18.87 13.99
N GLU A 114 -5.43 -19.57 13.82
CA GLU A 114 -5.51 -21.01 14.03
C GLU A 114 -4.99 -21.75 12.80
N ARG A 115 -4.03 -22.66 13.01
CA ARG A 115 -3.44 -23.47 11.94
C ARG A 115 -4.14 -24.82 11.81
N ASN A 116 -4.66 -25.10 10.62
CA ASN A 116 -5.21 -26.41 10.25
C ASN A 116 -4.55 -26.90 8.95
N GLY A 117 -3.61 -27.82 9.08
CA GLY A 117 -2.78 -28.26 7.96
C GLY A 117 -1.94 -27.10 7.39
N ASN A 118 -2.14 -26.80 6.11
CA ASN A 118 -1.44 -25.72 5.40
C ASN A 118 -2.16 -24.37 5.44
N GLU A 119 -3.35 -24.31 6.05
CA GLU A 119 -4.13 -23.08 6.15
C GLU A 119 -4.00 -22.46 7.53
N VAL A 120 -4.00 -21.13 7.57
CA VAL A 120 -4.10 -20.34 8.79
C VAL A 120 -5.30 -19.41 8.66
N GLY A 121 -6.32 -19.68 9.46
CA GLY A 121 -7.61 -18.98 9.49
C GLY A 121 -7.97 -18.48 10.89
N ALA A 122 -9.24 -18.11 11.09
CA ALA A 122 -9.75 -17.58 12.36
C ALA A 122 -8.83 -16.48 12.96
N LEU A 123 -8.44 -15.52 12.12
CA LEU A 123 -7.45 -14.51 12.48
C LEU A 123 -8.03 -13.50 13.46
N ARG A 124 -7.26 -13.20 14.50
CA ARG A 124 -7.61 -12.22 15.54
C ARG A 124 -6.44 -11.31 15.86
N VAL A 125 -6.74 -10.06 16.12
CA VAL A 125 -5.81 -9.08 16.69
C VAL A 125 -6.15 -8.88 18.16
N ASP A 126 -5.14 -8.99 19.00
CA ASP A 126 -5.20 -8.64 20.42
C ASP A 126 -4.52 -7.29 20.66
N ILE A 127 -5.27 -6.34 21.21
CA ILE A 127 -4.77 -5.00 21.62
C ILE A 127 -4.69 -4.85 23.15
N GLY A 128 -4.87 -5.95 23.89
CA GLY A 128 -4.91 -5.98 25.36
C GLY A 128 -6.27 -5.62 25.97
N ALA A 129 -7.31 -5.48 25.14
CA ALA A 129 -8.67 -5.18 25.60
C ALA A 129 -9.32 -6.39 26.30
N ARG A 130 -10.17 -6.12 27.28
CA ARG A 130 -10.89 -7.12 28.07
C ARG A 130 -12.40 -7.08 27.86
N SER A 131 -12.87 -6.16 27.03
CA SER A 131 -14.28 -6.02 26.69
C SER A 131 -14.46 -5.38 25.31
N TYR A 132 -15.63 -5.60 24.72
CA TYR A 132 -16.08 -4.88 23.52
C TYR A 132 -15.96 -3.36 23.69
N ASP A 133 -16.39 -2.82 24.83
CA ASP A 133 -16.42 -1.37 25.05
C ASP A 133 -15.03 -0.74 25.08
N GLU A 134 -14.02 -1.44 25.62
CA GLU A 134 -12.62 -0.97 25.59
C GLU A 134 -12.10 -0.85 24.15
N VAL A 135 -12.42 -1.80 23.28
CA VAL A 135 -12.07 -1.74 21.85
C VAL A 135 -12.75 -0.56 21.17
N ILE A 136 -14.04 -0.33 21.48
CA ILE A 136 -14.80 0.78 20.92
C ILE A 136 -14.27 2.14 21.39
N GLN A 137 -13.88 2.26 22.65
CA GLN A 137 -13.26 3.46 23.24
C GLN A 137 -11.90 3.75 22.62
N ALA A 138 -11.14 2.71 22.23
CA ALA A 138 -9.90 2.87 21.49
C ALA A 138 -10.12 3.38 20.05
N GLY A 139 -11.36 3.39 19.55
CA GLY A 139 -11.72 3.90 18.23
C GLY A 139 -11.85 2.84 17.14
N VAL A 140 -11.54 1.58 17.43
CA VAL A 140 -11.58 0.49 16.45
C VAL A 140 -13.02 0.21 16.01
N ARG A 141 -13.23 0.06 14.70
CA ARG A 141 -14.52 -0.30 14.08
C ARG A 141 -14.34 -1.36 12.98
N PRO A 142 -15.39 -2.13 12.66
CA PRO A 142 -15.42 -2.90 11.43
C PRO A 142 -15.11 -2.02 10.21
N GLY A 143 -14.25 -2.53 9.33
CA GLY A 143 -13.73 -1.82 8.16
C GLY A 143 -12.37 -1.15 8.37
N ASP A 144 -11.87 -1.03 9.61
CA ASP A 144 -10.56 -0.42 9.85
C ASP A 144 -9.43 -1.26 9.26
N ARG A 145 -8.43 -0.59 8.69
CA ARG A 145 -7.26 -1.23 8.06
C ARG A 145 -6.30 -1.74 9.11
N VAL A 146 -5.70 -2.89 8.85
CA VAL A 146 -4.69 -3.53 9.70
C VAL A 146 -3.48 -3.88 8.85
N THR A 147 -2.32 -3.41 9.25
CA THR A 147 -1.04 -3.63 8.55
C THR A 147 -0.01 -4.18 9.51
N PHE A 148 1.06 -4.78 8.97
CA PHE A 148 2.19 -5.22 9.79
C PHE A 148 2.87 -4.03 10.48
N ASP A 149 3.22 -4.19 11.75
CA ASP A 149 3.94 -3.15 12.50
C ASP A 149 5.45 -3.27 12.29
N SER A 150 5.89 -3.11 11.04
CA SER A 150 7.29 -3.24 10.64
C SER A 150 7.93 -1.85 10.46
N ALA A 151 9.01 -1.59 11.18
CA ALA A 151 9.84 -0.41 10.96
C ALA A 151 10.77 -0.60 9.75
N PHE A 152 10.96 0.46 8.97
CA PHE A 152 11.98 0.50 7.92
C PHE A 152 13.38 0.53 8.53
N GLN A 153 14.27 -0.29 7.99
CA GLN A 153 15.65 -0.47 8.47
C GLN A 153 16.63 -0.50 7.31
N VAL A 154 17.80 0.13 7.52
CA VAL A 154 18.94 0.02 6.62
C VAL A 154 19.77 -1.18 7.04
N LEU A 155 20.12 -2.03 6.08
CA LEU A 155 20.95 -3.20 6.26
C LEU A 155 22.39 -2.94 5.75
N PRO A 156 23.37 -3.75 6.18
CA PRO A 156 24.73 -3.68 5.64
C PRO A 156 24.77 -3.84 4.11
N HIS A 157 25.79 -3.25 3.49
CA HIS A 157 26.03 -3.33 2.05
C HIS A 157 24.89 -2.75 1.20
N GLN A 158 24.38 -1.58 1.59
CA GLN A 158 23.40 -0.79 0.82
C GLN A 158 22.10 -1.56 0.53
N ARG A 159 21.65 -2.36 1.51
CA ARG A 159 20.37 -3.05 1.46
C ARG A 159 19.38 -2.41 2.43
N VAL A 160 18.10 -2.69 2.24
CA VAL A 160 17.01 -2.16 3.07
C VAL A 160 16.04 -3.28 3.42
N MET A 161 15.31 -3.09 4.52
CA MET A 161 14.29 -3.99 5.02
C MET A 161 13.10 -3.17 5.51
N GLY A 162 11.89 -3.61 5.20
CA GLY A 162 10.66 -2.94 5.59
C GLY A 162 9.46 -3.73 5.08
N LYS A 163 8.26 -3.27 5.42
CA LYS A 163 7.01 -3.81 4.84
C LYS A 163 6.71 -3.17 3.49
N ALA A 164 5.78 -3.78 2.77
CA ALA A 164 5.16 -3.21 1.57
C ALA A 164 6.16 -2.83 0.46
N PHE A 165 7.35 -3.44 0.38
CA PHE A 165 8.20 -3.20 -0.80
C PHE A 165 7.49 -3.53 -2.11
N ASP A 166 6.56 -4.48 -2.02
CA ASP A 166 5.47 -4.72 -2.95
C ASP A 166 4.30 -3.78 -2.62
N ASP A 167 4.03 -2.70 -3.38
CA ASP A 167 4.87 -2.11 -4.44
C ASP A 167 5.30 -0.66 -4.10
N ARG A 168 5.69 -0.43 -2.84
CA ARG A 168 6.27 0.87 -2.44
C ARG A 168 7.60 1.14 -3.12
N LEU A 169 8.29 0.12 -3.63
CA LEU A 169 9.46 0.32 -4.50
C LEU A 169 9.07 0.89 -5.87
N GLY A 170 7.99 0.42 -6.49
CA GLY A 170 7.43 1.03 -7.70
C GLY A 170 6.97 2.46 -7.46
N CYS A 171 6.22 2.72 -6.37
CA CYS A 171 5.84 4.09 -6.00
C CYS A 171 7.05 5.01 -5.77
N TYR A 172 8.11 4.51 -5.12
CA TYR A 172 9.37 5.24 -4.96
C TYR A 172 9.99 5.59 -6.33
N LEU A 173 10.01 4.63 -7.26
CA LEU A 173 10.53 4.86 -8.61
C LEU A 173 9.70 5.91 -9.38
N LEU A 174 8.36 5.90 -9.26
CA LEU A 174 7.53 6.93 -9.87
C LEU A 174 7.91 8.33 -9.36
N ILE A 175 8.08 8.51 -8.06
CA ILE A 175 8.49 9.80 -7.48
C ILE A 175 9.89 10.18 -7.92
N MET A 176 10.82 9.23 -8.02
CA MET A 176 12.16 9.52 -8.51
C MET A 176 12.16 9.96 -9.98
N LEU A 177 11.38 9.29 -10.83
CA LEU A 177 11.20 9.68 -12.24
C LEU A 177 10.54 11.05 -12.35
N LEU A 178 9.53 11.33 -11.54
CA LEU A 178 8.90 12.64 -11.45
C LEU A 178 9.93 13.73 -11.13
N ARG A 179 10.74 13.53 -10.07
CA ARG A 179 11.79 14.47 -9.66
C ARG A 179 12.88 14.63 -10.72
N GLU A 180 13.28 13.56 -11.40
CA GLU A 180 14.35 13.59 -12.39
C GLU A 180 13.91 14.23 -13.71
N TRP A 181 12.69 13.97 -14.15
CA TRP A 181 12.22 14.30 -15.51
C TRP A 181 11.17 15.42 -15.58
N HIS A 182 10.84 16.08 -14.46
CA HIS A 182 9.81 17.13 -14.45
C HIS A 182 10.04 18.23 -15.50
N ASP A 183 11.28 18.62 -15.78
CA ASP A 183 11.62 19.63 -16.79
C ASP A 183 12.26 19.05 -18.06
N ALA A 184 12.24 17.73 -18.22
CA ALA A 184 12.84 17.07 -19.38
C ALA A 184 11.97 17.23 -20.63
N ALA A 185 12.59 17.53 -21.76
CA ALA A 185 11.96 17.45 -23.07
C ALA A 185 11.96 15.99 -23.54
N LEU A 186 10.78 15.35 -23.50
CA LEU A 186 10.62 13.94 -23.85
C LEU A 186 9.90 13.76 -25.19
N PRO A 187 10.29 12.77 -26.01
CA PRO A 187 9.63 12.48 -27.29
C PRO A 187 8.27 11.77 -27.13
N ALA A 188 7.78 11.60 -25.90
CA ALA A 188 6.55 10.91 -25.53
C ALA A 188 5.78 11.70 -24.47
N GLU A 189 4.45 11.51 -24.38
CA GLU A 189 3.64 12.02 -23.28
C GLU A 189 3.65 11.00 -22.15
N VAL A 190 4.33 11.30 -21.05
CA VAL A 190 4.50 10.34 -19.95
C VAL A 190 3.47 10.57 -18.85
N TRP A 191 2.82 9.48 -18.45
CA TRP A 191 1.89 9.40 -17.33
C TRP A 191 2.49 8.51 -16.25
N LEU A 192 2.69 9.08 -15.06
CA LEU A 192 3.11 8.34 -13.87
C LEU A 192 1.85 8.00 -13.08
N VAL A 193 1.58 6.71 -12.93
CA VAL A 193 0.32 6.20 -12.38
C VAL A 193 0.59 5.37 -11.14
N ALA A 194 0.04 5.79 -10.01
CA ALA A 194 -0.03 4.96 -8.81
C ALA A 194 -1.45 4.42 -8.68
N SER A 195 -1.64 3.16 -9.05
CA SER A 195 -2.95 2.51 -9.12
C SER A 195 -3.46 2.08 -7.74
N SER A 196 -4.79 2.05 -7.59
CA SER A 196 -5.47 1.55 -6.39
C SER A 196 -5.75 0.05 -6.46
N SER A 197 -5.76 -0.62 -5.31
CA SER A 197 -6.38 -1.94 -5.13
C SER A 197 -5.90 -3.03 -6.11
N GLU A 198 -4.60 -3.13 -6.34
CA GLU A 198 -3.98 -4.19 -7.16
C GLU A 198 -4.14 -5.55 -6.48
N GLU A 199 -3.84 -5.62 -5.19
CA GLU A 199 -3.66 -6.87 -4.41
C GLU A 199 -4.94 -7.70 -4.32
N VAL A 200 -6.07 -7.08 -4.65
CA VAL A 200 -7.42 -7.65 -4.64
C VAL A 200 -8.01 -7.84 -6.05
N GLY A 201 -7.16 -7.85 -7.07
CA GLY A 201 -7.49 -8.26 -8.43
C GLY A 201 -7.29 -7.19 -9.51
N LEU A 202 -6.14 -6.50 -9.54
CA LEU A 202 -5.75 -5.56 -10.60
C LEU A 202 -6.76 -4.43 -10.86
N ARG A 203 -7.50 -4.00 -9.82
CA ARG A 203 -8.72 -3.18 -10.00
C ARG A 203 -8.40 -1.79 -10.54
N GLY A 204 -7.54 -1.04 -9.84
CA GLY A 204 -7.14 0.31 -10.23
C GLY A 204 -6.29 0.32 -11.50
N GLY A 205 -5.51 -0.73 -11.76
CA GLY A 205 -4.80 -0.87 -13.02
C GLY A 205 -5.75 -0.82 -14.23
N GLN A 206 -6.92 -1.48 -14.12
CA GLN A 206 -7.93 -1.47 -15.17
C GLN A 206 -8.57 -0.09 -15.37
N THR A 207 -8.92 0.62 -14.29
CA THR A 207 -9.58 1.93 -14.37
C THR A 207 -8.61 3.03 -14.77
N ALA A 208 -7.38 3.02 -14.25
CA ALA A 208 -6.36 4.00 -14.60
C ALA A 208 -5.92 3.87 -16.06
N ALA A 209 -5.74 2.65 -16.57
CA ALA A 209 -5.41 2.43 -17.98
C ALA A 209 -6.50 2.96 -18.92
N ARG A 210 -7.79 2.82 -18.56
CA ARG A 210 -8.90 3.41 -19.33
C ARG A 210 -8.90 4.94 -19.28
N ALA A 211 -8.54 5.53 -18.14
CA ALA A 211 -8.51 6.98 -17.97
C ALA A 211 -7.33 7.63 -18.71
N VAL A 212 -6.15 6.99 -18.73
CA VAL A 212 -4.98 7.47 -19.48
C VAL A 212 -5.08 7.17 -20.98
N ALA A 213 -5.58 5.96 -21.31
CA ALA A 213 -5.54 5.37 -22.65
C ALA A 213 -4.13 5.39 -23.28
N PRO A 214 -3.15 4.69 -22.68
CA PRO A 214 -1.76 4.70 -23.15
C PRO A 214 -1.56 3.84 -24.39
N ASP A 215 -0.58 4.22 -25.22
CA ASP A 215 -0.11 3.39 -26.34
C ASP A 215 0.86 2.31 -25.85
N ILE A 216 1.65 2.62 -24.82
CA ILE A 216 2.63 1.74 -24.19
C ILE A 216 2.47 1.82 -22.67
N ALA A 217 2.50 0.67 -22.00
CA ALA A 217 2.49 0.60 -20.54
C ALA A 217 3.72 -0.17 -20.02
N ILE A 218 4.40 0.40 -19.03
CA ILE A 218 5.45 -0.25 -18.25
C ILE A 218 4.90 -0.41 -16.83
N VAL A 219 4.77 -1.65 -16.38
CA VAL A 219 4.31 -1.96 -15.02
C VAL A 219 5.54 -2.23 -14.15
N LEU A 220 5.65 -1.48 -13.06
CA LEU A 220 6.63 -1.68 -12.00
C LEU A 220 5.97 -2.56 -10.95
N ASP A 221 6.67 -3.62 -10.56
CA ASP A 221 6.17 -4.60 -9.60
C ASP A 221 7.36 -5.39 -9.03
N THR A 222 7.16 -6.10 -7.92
CA THR A 222 8.20 -6.88 -7.26
C THR A 222 7.86 -8.36 -7.15
N ALA A 223 8.91 -9.19 -7.07
CA ALA A 223 8.75 -10.61 -6.82
C ALA A 223 9.95 -11.14 -6.04
N CYS A 224 9.76 -12.21 -5.28
CA CYS A 224 10.83 -12.90 -4.58
C CYS A 224 10.94 -14.37 -5.02
N TRP A 225 12.14 -14.92 -4.99
CA TRP A 225 12.38 -16.33 -5.28
C TRP A 225 11.84 -17.23 -4.17
N ALA A 226 10.95 -18.17 -4.50
CA ALA A 226 10.52 -19.23 -3.59
C ALA A 226 11.45 -20.44 -3.71
N LYS A 227 12.32 -20.67 -2.72
CA LYS A 227 13.07 -21.93 -2.65
C LYS A 227 12.11 -23.00 -2.13
N LYS A 228 11.68 -23.92 -3.00
CA LYS A 228 11.07 -25.19 -2.55
C LYS A 228 12.15 -25.94 -1.76
N LEU A 229 12.01 -25.99 -0.45
CA LEU A 229 12.72 -26.94 0.41
C LEU A 229 11.98 -28.27 0.36
#